data_AF-A0A7S1A5W9-F1
#
_entry.id   AF-A0A7S1A5W9-F1
#
_cell.length_a   1.000
_cell.length_b   1.000
_cell.length_c   1.000
_cell.angle_alpha   90.00
_cell.angle_beta   90.00
_cell.angle_gamma   90.00
#
_symmetry.space_group_name_H-M   'P 1'
#
loop_
_entity.id
_entity.type
_entity.pdbx_description
1 polymer ?
#
loop_
_entity_poly.entity_id
_entity_poly.type
_entity_poly.pdbx_seq_one_letter_code
_entity_poly.pdbx_strand_id
1 'polypeptide(L)'
;VDTKVALNLDPPARSVSVQVPIRNVWLRCGERAKVVEDIGPDRDDIEGTVPRKSYAEFVEEHLAKFSRGELNSPAPGRPVPGDEKHDKDFEARRKVAEANRRQLERQGVKPLSPFQKKTMQDLEKAKEALNGEMYGVPVPPTLGELQKWGAKWLTRAFHTAGTLPKDNAIKKVKAFKRLPMTGKMAAGGSGPKAFITVEYERFDPELHTELFAKLPWAMGAGPGEKTETDVFKAKDMGIDPFYRWKLSANGDYEAQEATIYRFLGPVFPFKCPKYYFADICRENTNYCLITEKIPYPKGGNGTVYKPYDVLPVAEKYFDFQLEPRMRYEM
;
A
#
# COMPACT_ATOMS: atom_id res chain seq x y z
N VAL A 1 -20.82 -2.01 -16.48
CA VAL A 1 -19.46 -2.45 -16.07
C VAL A 1 -19.43 -3.96 -16.20
N ASP A 2 -18.60 -4.49 -17.10
CA ASP A 2 -18.54 -5.92 -17.43
C ASP A 2 -17.80 -6.68 -16.32
N THR A 3 -18.47 -7.65 -15.70
CA THR A 3 -18.15 -8.29 -14.42
C THR A 3 -17.02 -9.32 -14.47
N LYS A 4 -16.47 -9.59 -15.66
CA LYS A 4 -15.45 -10.65 -15.86
C LYS A 4 -14.09 -10.36 -15.24
N VAL A 5 -13.68 -9.09 -15.13
CA VAL A 5 -12.38 -8.74 -14.51
C VAL A 5 -12.47 -8.81 -12.98
N ALA A 6 -13.62 -8.43 -12.40
CA ALA A 6 -13.85 -8.51 -10.96
C ALA A 6 -13.90 -9.96 -10.45
N LEU A 7 -14.50 -10.87 -11.22
CA LEU A 7 -14.63 -12.30 -10.87
C LEU A 7 -13.27 -13.04 -10.82
N ASN A 8 -12.24 -12.57 -11.52
CA ASN A 8 -10.90 -13.18 -11.47
C ASN A 8 -10.03 -12.66 -10.32
N LEU A 9 -10.48 -11.60 -9.63
CA LEU A 9 -9.79 -10.98 -8.49
C LEU A 9 -10.46 -11.30 -7.14
N ASP A 10 -11.63 -11.93 -7.18
CA ASP A 10 -12.39 -12.31 -5.99
C ASP A 10 -12.12 -13.79 -5.65
N PRO A 11 -11.34 -14.11 -4.60
CA PRO A 11 -11.39 -15.47 -4.06
C PRO A 11 -12.82 -15.72 -3.56
N PRO A 12 -13.37 -16.95 -3.67
CA PRO A 12 -14.74 -17.21 -3.25
C PRO A 12 -14.86 -17.07 -1.73
N ALA A 13 -15.13 -15.87 -1.23
CA ALA A 13 -15.56 -15.64 0.14
C ALA A 13 -17.04 -16.05 0.28
N ARG A 14 -17.31 -17.35 0.09
CA ARG A 14 -18.61 -17.96 0.38
C ARG A 14 -18.75 -18.21 1.89
N SER A 15 -18.75 -17.17 2.72
CA SER A 15 -19.51 -17.19 3.97
C SER A 15 -19.65 -15.79 4.56
N VAL A 16 -20.91 -15.36 4.67
CA VAL A 16 -21.36 -14.11 5.30
C VAL A 16 -20.97 -14.03 6.79
N SER A 17 -20.53 -15.15 7.40
CA SER A 17 -20.17 -15.25 8.82
C SER A 17 -18.80 -14.65 9.18
N VAL A 18 -17.93 -14.33 8.22
CA VAL A 18 -16.57 -13.80 8.49
C VAL A 18 -16.50 -12.27 8.48
N GLN A 19 -17.53 -11.56 8.02
CA GLN A 19 -17.59 -10.09 8.04
C GLN A 19 -18.08 -9.50 9.38
N VAL A 20 -18.70 -10.30 10.23
CA VAL A 20 -19.29 -9.89 11.53
C VAL A 20 -18.25 -9.35 12.55
N PRO A 21 -17.01 -9.89 12.67
CA PRO A 21 -16.05 -9.40 13.65
C PRO A 21 -15.54 -7.98 13.37
N ILE A 22 -15.37 -7.60 12.09
CA ILE A 22 -14.92 -6.25 11.71
C ILE A 22 -16.00 -5.22 12.02
N ARG A 23 -17.27 -5.55 11.75
CA ARG A 23 -18.42 -4.70 12.10
C ARG A 23 -18.52 -4.48 13.62
N ASN A 24 -18.24 -5.52 14.43
CA ASN A 24 -18.30 -5.45 15.89
C ASN A 24 -17.09 -4.75 16.54
N VAL A 25 -15.93 -4.72 15.90
CA VAL A 25 -14.77 -3.92 16.37
C VAL A 25 -15.02 -2.44 16.11
N TRP A 26 -15.60 -2.09 14.95
CA TRP A 26 -15.97 -0.72 14.63
C TRP A 26 -17.13 -0.18 15.51
N LEU A 27 -18.13 -1.03 15.81
CA LEU A 27 -19.19 -0.68 16.77
C LEU A 27 -18.64 -0.41 18.18
N ARG A 28 -17.65 -1.20 18.65
CA ARG A 28 -17.01 -0.97 19.95
C ARG A 28 -16.13 0.29 20.01
N CYS A 29 -15.54 0.69 18.89
CA CYS A 29 -14.89 2.00 18.77
C CYS A 29 -15.90 3.16 18.85
N GLY A 30 -17.11 2.97 18.29
CA GLY A 30 -18.22 3.93 18.43
C GLY A 30 -18.83 3.98 19.83
N GLU A 31 -18.90 2.84 20.54
CA GLU A 31 -19.43 2.80 21.92
C GLU A 31 -18.46 3.42 22.94
N ARG A 32 -17.14 3.34 22.71
CA ARG A 32 -16.15 4.08 23.54
C ARG A 32 -16.11 5.58 23.27
N ALA A 33 -16.65 6.05 22.13
CA ALA A 33 -16.81 7.48 21.86
C ALA A 33 -17.96 8.11 22.68
N LYS A 34 -18.72 7.33 23.47
CA LYS A 34 -19.70 7.85 24.42
C LYS A 34 -19.07 8.47 25.69
N VAL A 35 -17.75 8.48 25.83
CA VAL A 35 -17.05 9.12 26.97
C VAL A 35 -16.40 10.44 26.54
N VAL A 36 -17.10 11.22 25.71
CA VAL A 36 -16.82 12.64 25.53
C VAL A 36 -18.13 13.40 25.75
N GLU A 37 -18.61 13.37 26.99
CA GLU A 37 -19.74 14.20 27.44
C GLU A 37 -19.30 15.62 27.86
N ASP A 38 -18.02 15.98 27.73
CA ASP A 38 -17.47 17.27 28.18
C ASP A 38 -16.98 18.18 27.05
N ILE A 39 -17.73 18.28 25.95
CA ILE A 39 -17.64 19.49 25.10
C ILE A 39 -18.82 20.35 25.52
N GLY A 40 -18.53 21.37 26.32
CA GLY A 40 -19.50 22.25 26.99
C GLY A 40 -20.51 22.91 26.06
N PRO A 41 -21.58 23.50 26.63
CA PRO A 41 -22.67 24.06 25.87
C PRO A 41 -22.21 25.28 25.05
N ASP A 42 -22.75 25.37 23.85
CA ASP A 42 -22.82 26.57 23.00
C ASP A 42 -21.48 27.12 22.49
N ARG A 43 -21.08 26.59 21.34
CA ARG A 43 -20.35 27.35 20.32
C ARG A 43 -21.16 27.38 19.03
N ASP A 44 -22.04 28.37 18.94
CA ASP A 44 -22.86 28.70 17.76
C ASP A 44 -22.03 29.36 16.62
N ASP A 45 -20.70 29.44 16.72
CA ASP A 45 -19.84 30.17 15.79
C ASP A 45 -19.12 29.30 14.74
N ILE A 46 -19.40 27.99 14.68
CA ILE A 46 -18.93 27.13 13.60
C ILE A 46 -20.05 26.94 12.57
N GLU A 47 -20.08 27.81 11.56
CA GLU A 47 -20.85 27.59 10.32
C GLU A 47 -20.38 26.29 9.65
N GLY A 48 -21.05 25.20 10.00
CA GLY A 48 -20.69 23.86 9.57
C GLY A 48 -21.31 22.83 10.50
N THR A 49 -22.64 22.80 10.58
CA THR A 49 -23.36 21.77 11.33
C THR A 49 -22.90 20.39 10.88
N VAL A 50 -22.14 19.69 11.75
CA VAL A 50 -21.90 18.26 11.60
C VAL A 50 -23.29 17.60 11.59
N PRO A 51 -23.67 16.85 10.53
CA PRO A 51 -25.01 16.31 10.44
C PRO A 51 -25.33 15.47 11.69
N ARG A 52 -26.49 15.71 12.33
CA ARG A 52 -27.02 14.94 13.47
C ARG A 52 -27.31 13.46 13.17
N LYS A 53 -26.92 12.96 11.99
CA LYS A 53 -27.15 11.58 11.56
C LYS A 53 -26.10 10.69 12.18
N SER A 54 -26.49 9.48 12.56
CA SER A 54 -25.50 8.46 12.93
C SER A 54 -24.60 8.17 11.72
N TYR A 55 -23.33 7.84 11.97
CA TYR A 55 -22.39 7.48 10.89
C TYR A 55 -22.92 6.33 10.02
N ALA A 56 -23.69 5.40 10.61
CA ALA A 56 -24.34 4.32 9.88
C ALA A 56 -25.38 4.85 8.87
N GLU A 57 -26.25 5.78 9.27
CA GLU A 57 -27.23 6.40 8.37
C GLU A 57 -26.55 7.22 7.28
N PHE A 58 -25.45 7.92 7.61
CA PHE A 58 -24.65 8.62 6.61
C PHE A 58 -24.08 7.65 5.56
N VAL A 59 -23.52 6.52 5.97
CA VAL A 59 -22.95 5.51 5.06
C VAL A 59 -24.05 4.88 4.19
N GLU A 60 -25.18 4.48 4.76
CA GLU A 60 -26.30 3.91 4.02
C GLU A 60 -26.87 4.90 2.99
N GLU A 61 -27.06 6.15 3.39
CA GLU A 61 -27.50 7.22 2.48
C GLU A 61 -26.46 7.48 1.38
N HIS A 62 -25.16 7.50 1.73
CA HIS A 62 -24.08 7.69 0.78
C HIS A 62 -24.00 6.54 -0.24
N LEU A 63 -24.12 5.29 0.21
CA LEU A 63 -24.18 4.11 -0.66
C LEU A 63 -25.43 4.10 -1.54
N ALA A 64 -26.57 4.53 -1.01
CA ALA A 64 -27.81 4.64 -1.77
C ALA A 64 -27.69 5.73 -2.86
N LYS A 65 -27.09 6.89 -2.54
CA LYS A 65 -26.78 7.95 -3.53
C LYS A 65 -25.75 7.47 -4.56
N PHE A 66 -24.71 6.74 -4.14
CA PHE A 66 -23.72 6.16 -5.06
C PHE A 66 -24.38 5.22 -6.06
N SER A 67 -25.23 4.32 -5.57
CA SER A 67 -25.92 3.30 -6.37
C SER A 67 -26.91 3.91 -7.39
N ARG A 68 -27.47 5.08 -7.07
CA ARG A 68 -28.33 5.86 -7.98
C ARG A 68 -27.54 6.83 -8.89
N GLY A 69 -26.22 6.90 -8.76
CA GLY A 69 -25.39 7.87 -9.51
C GLY A 69 -25.58 9.32 -9.08
N GLU A 70 -26.18 9.57 -7.92
CA GLU A 70 -26.50 10.91 -7.38
C GLU A 70 -25.34 11.53 -6.62
N LEU A 71 -24.26 10.78 -6.38
CA LEU A 71 -23.04 11.35 -5.81
C LEU A 71 -22.28 12.15 -6.87
N ASN A 72 -22.69 13.39 -7.05
CA ASN A 72 -21.86 14.43 -7.65
C ASN A 72 -20.89 14.96 -6.59
N SER A 73 -20.01 14.08 -6.08
CA SER A 73 -18.81 14.58 -5.44
C SER A 73 -17.82 14.88 -6.56
N PRO A 74 -17.50 16.14 -6.87
CA PRO A 74 -16.26 16.39 -7.56
C PRO A 74 -15.18 15.86 -6.63
N ALA A 75 -14.67 14.67 -6.94
CA ALA A 75 -13.39 14.25 -6.37
C ALA A 75 -12.47 15.47 -6.51
N PRO A 76 -11.72 15.89 -5.47
CA PRO A 76 -10.83 17.04 -5.59
C PRO A 76 -10.02 16.92 -6.89
N GLY A 77 -10.21 17.87 -7.82
CA GLY A 77 -9.61 17.84 -9.16
C GLY A 77 -10.47 17.31 -10.31
N ARG A 78 -11.73 16.90 -10.11
CA ARG A 78 -12.65 16.59 -11.22
C ARG A 78 -13.29 17.89 -11.71
N PRO A 79 -13.17 18.26 -13.00
CA PRO A 79 -13.84 19.45 -13.53
C PRO A 79 -15.36 19.32 -13.34
N VAL A 80 -16.00 20.44 -13.01
CA VAL A 80 -17.47 20.53 -12.99
C VAL A 80 -17.97 20.37 -14.43
N PRO A 81 -19.01 19.54 -14.69
CA PRO A 81 -19.60 19.44 -16.02
C PRO A 81 -20.02 20.83 -16.52
N GLY A 82 -19.52 21.24 -17.69
CA GLY A 82 -19.81 22.55 -18.30
C GLY A 82 -18.68 23.58 -18.22
N ASP A 83 -17.64 23.32 -17.42
CA ASP A 83 -16.40 24.10 -17.39
C ASP A 83 -15.24 23.19 -17.80
N GLU A 84 -15.28 22.74 -19.06
CA GLU A 84 -14.36 21.77 -19.65
C GLU A 84 -12.95 22.37 -19.82
N LYS A 85 -12.25 22.63 -18.71
CA LYS A 85 -10.80 22.46 -18.71
C LYS A 85 -10.55 20.98 -18.92
N HIS A 86 -10.46 20.59 -20.19
CA HIS A 86 -10.02 19.26 -20.57
C HIS A 86 -8.64 19.04 -19.95
N ASP A 87 -8.62 18.20 -18.92
CA ASP A 87 -7.38 17.73 -18.37
C ASP A 87 -6.74 16.79 -19.40
N LYS A 88 -5.86 17.36 -20.22
CA LYS A 88 -5.16 16.64 -21.29
C LYS A 88 -4.37 15.45 -20.73
N ASP A 89 -3.89 15.55 -19.49
CA ASP A 89 -3.16 14.49 -18.81
C ASP A 89 -4.10 13.36 -18.41
N PHE A 90 -5.30 13.66 -17.90
CA PHE A 90 -6.32 12.66 -17.61
C PHE A 90 -6.73 11.88 -18.87
N GLU A 91 -7.01 12.57 -19.97
CA GLU A 91 -7.41 11.92 -21.23
C GLU A 91 -6.29 11.08 -21.85
N ALA A 92 -5.04 11.55 -21.77
CA ALA A 92 -3.88 10.76 -22.17
C ALA A 92 -3.75 9.49 -21.31
N ARG A 93 -3.88 9.61 -19.98
CA ARG A 93 -3.82 8.48 -19.05
C ARG A 93 -4.97 7.50 -19.26
N ARG A 94 -6.18 8.00 -19.53
CA ARG A 94 -7.36 7.17 -19.84
C ARG A 94 -7.12 6.30 -21.07
N LYS A 95 -6.55 6.87 -22.15
CA LYS A 95 -6.20 6.10 -23.37
C LYS A 95 -5.16 5.02 -23.09
N VAL A 96 -4.12 5.33 -22.31
CA VAL A 96 -3.11 4.36 -21.89
C VAL A 96 -3.74 3.25 -21.02
N ALA A 97 -4.58 3.62 -20.06
CA ALA A 97 -5.31 2.68 -19.23
C ALA A 97 -6.22 1.74 -20.03
N GLU A 98 -6.95 2.26 -21.02
CA GLU A 98 -7.78 1.46 -21.92
C GLU A 98 -6.95 0.47 -22.76
N ALA A 99 -5.78 0.89 -23.25
CA ALA A 99 -4.85 0.01 -23.98
C ALA A 99 -4.28 -1.09 -23.07
N ASN A 100 -3.85 -0.73 -21.86
CA ASN A 100 -3.34 -1.67 -20.85
C ASN A 100 -4.40 -2.68 -20.44
N ARG A 101 -5.65 -2.24 -20.24
CA ARG A 101 -6.77 -3.13 -19.95
C ARG A 101 -6.97 -4.17 -21.05
N ARG A 102 -7.00 -3.74 -22.32
CA ARG A 102 -7.13 -4.66 -23.47
C ARG A 102 -5.97 -5.64 -23.56
N GLN A 103 -4.77 -5.24 -23.16
CA GLN A 103 -3.63 -6.15 -23.09
C GLN A 103 -3.81 -7.20 -21.99
N LEU A 104 -4.23 -6.80 -20.78
CA LEU A 104 -4.50 -7.72 -19.67
C LEU A 104 -5.62 -8.70 -20.00
N GLU A 105 -6.69 -8.23 -20.63
CA GLU A 105 -7.80 -9.07 -21.10
C GLU A 105 -7.33 -10.13 -22.11
N ARG A 106 -6.37 -9.78 -23.00
CA ARG A 106 -5.78 -10.72 -23.98
C ARG A 106 -4.83 -11.72 -23.36
N GLN A 107 -3.97 -11.28 -22.43
CA GLN A 107 -2.96 -12.14 -21.82
C GLN A 107 -3.56 -13.08 -20.76
N GLY A 108 -4.67 -12.68 -20.16
CA GLY A 108 -5.24 -13.35 -19.00
C GLY A 108 -4.41 -13.10 -17.74
N VAL A 109 -5.06 -13.23 -16.59
CA VAL A 109 -4.39 -13.16 -15.29
C VAL A 109 -4.50 -14.54 -14.67
N LYS A 110 -3.35 -15.18 -14.43
CA LYS A 110 -3.33 -16.43 -13.66
C LYS A 110 -3.76 -16.10 -12.23
N PRO A 111 -4.83 -16.72 -11.70
CA PRO A 111 -5.19 -16.52 -10.32
C PRO A 111 -4.08 -17.05 -9.43
N LEU A 112 -3.82 -16.28 -8.39
CA LEU A 112 -3.01 -16.69 -7.26
C LEU A 112 -3.66 -17.92 -6.57
N SER A 113 -2.85 -18.78 -5.94
CA SER A 113 -3.39 -19.95 -5.21
C SER A 113 -4.35 -19.53 -4.09
N PRO A 114 -5.19 -20.42 -3.54
CA PRO A 114 -6.00 -20.07 -2.37
C PRO A 114 -5.13 -19.62 -1.19
N PHE A 115 -5.63 -18.65 -0.43
CA PHE A 115 -4.99 -18.20 0.80
C PHE A 115 -4.88 -19.37 1.81
N GLN A 116 -3.71 -19.46 2.46
CA GLN A 116 -3.44 -20.46 3.48
C GLN A 116 -3.16 -19.77 4.82
N LYS A 117 -3.96 -20.09 5.84
CA LYS A 117 -3.67 -19.67 7.20
C LYS A 117 -2.47 -20.46 7.73
N LYS A 118 -1.53 -19.77 8.38
CA LYS A 118 -0.37 -20.39 9.05
C LYS A 118 -0.41 -20.13 10.54
N THR A 119 -0.03 -21.14 11.31
CA THR A 119 0.21 -21.01 12.75
C THR A 119 1.55 -20.29 13.00
N MET A 120 1.77 -19.83 14.24
CA MET A 120 3.09 -19.32 14.65
C MET A 120 4.20 -20.35 14.41
N GLN A 121 3.94 -21.63 14.72
CA GLN A 121 4.92 -22.71 14.56
C GLN A 121 5.28 -22.96 13.09
N ASP A 122 4.30 -22.85 12.18
CA ASP A 122 4.56 -22.97 10.74
C ASP A 122 5.48 -21.85 10.26
N LEU A 123 5.19 -20.60 10.68
CA LEU A 123 5.97 -19.42 10.30
C LEU A 123 7.38 -19.46 10.88
N GLU A 124 7.54 -19.96 12.12
CA GLU A 124 8.85 -20.14 12.76
C GLU A 124 9.73 -21.16 12.05
N LYS A 125 9.14 -22.21 11.47
CA LYS A 125 9.87 -23.20 10.66
C LYS A 125 10.23 -22.67 9.29
N ALA A 126 9.43 -21.76 8.74
CA ALA A 126 9.55 -21.30 7.37
C ALA A 126 10.48 -20.09 7.20
N LYS A 127 11.72 -20.21 7.70
CA LYS A 127 12.74 -19.15 7.70
C LYS A 127 13.43 -18.93 6.35
N GLU A 128 13.27 -19.86 5.42
CA GLU A 128 13.99 -19.87 4.16
C GLU A 128 13.35 -18.97 3.09
N ALA A 129 14.17 -18.56 2.13
CA ALA A 129 13.70 -17.91 0.92
C ALA A 129 13.03 -18.94 0.01
N LEU A 130 11.71 -18.87 -0.06
CA LEU A 130 10.89 -19.66 -0.98
C LEU A 130 10.50 -18.84 -2.20
N ASN A 131 10.16 -19.53 -3.29
CA ASN A 131 9.72 -18.89 -4.53
C ASN A 131 8.37 -18.20 -4.35
N GLY A 132 8.24 -17.01 -4.93
CA GLY A 132 6.96 -16.34 -5.05
C GLY A 132 6.06 -17.03 -6.09
N GLU A 133 4.75 -16.96 -5.87
CA GLU A 133 3.74 -17.61 -6.71
C GLU A 133 3.55 -16.92 -8.07
N MET A 134 3.85 -15.62 -8.16
CA MET A 134 3.62 -14.84 -9.36
C MET A 134 4.69 -15.04 -10.42
N TYR A 135 5.95 -15.13 -10.00
CA TYR A 135 7.11 -15.12 -10.91
C TYR A 135 8.06 -16.29 -10.69
N GLY A 136 7.89 -17.09 -9.63
CA GLY A 136 8.80 -18.19 -9.32
C GLY A 136 10.20 -17.72 -8.92
N VAL A 137 10.35 -16.44 -8.55
CA VAL A 137 11.61 -15.87 -8.07
C VAL A 137 11.63 -16.00 -6.54
N PRO A 138 12.73 -16.47 -5.91
CA PRO A 138 12.86 -16.49 -4.46
C PRO A 138 12.58 -15.12 -3.86
N VAL A 139 11.72 -15.05 -2.85
CA VAL A 139 11.36 -13.80 -2.16
C VAL A 139 12.32 -13.59 -0.98
N PRO A 140 12.98 -12.42 -0.87
CA PRO A 140 13.89 -12.15 0.23
C PRO A 140 13.12 -12.07 1.56
N PRO A 141 13.53 -12.83 2.60
CA PRO A 141 12.81 -12.87 3.87
C PRO A 141 13.00 -11.61 4.71
N THR A 142 14.08 -10.86 4.50
CA THR A 142 14.42 -9.65 5.25
C THR A 142 15.07 -8.59 4.36
N LEU A 143 15.07 -7.34 4.81
CA LEU A 143 15.81 -6.27 4.11
C LEU A 143 17.31 -6.55 4.02
N GLY A 144 17.88 -7.25 5.01
CA GLY A 144 19.29 -7.66 4.97
C GLY A 144 19.58 -8.63 3.84
N GLU A 145 18.70 -9.62 3.63
CA GLU A 145 18.82 -10.55 2.50
C GLU A 145 18.59 -9.85 1.16
N LEU A 146 17.60 -8.96 1.04
CA LEU A 146 17.42 -8.17 -0.18
C LEU A 146 18.68 -7.33 -0.50
N GLN A 147 19.26 -6.67 0.50
CA GLN A 147 20.49 -5.89 0.34
C GLN A 147 21.67 -6.76 -0.10
N LYS A 148 21.82 -7.94 0.51
CA LYS A 148 22.87 -8.92 0.18
C LYS A 148 22.72 -9.48 -1.23
N TRP A 149 21.50 -9.79 -1.66
CA TRP A 149 21.23 -10.32 -2.99
C TRP A 149 21.41 -9.27 -4.10
N GLY A 150 21.07 -8.01 -3.76
CA GLY A 150 21.47 -6.82 -4.50
C GLY A 150 21.12 -6.82 -5.99
N ALA A 151 22.02 -6.25 -6.78
CA ALA A 151 21.83 -5.98 -8.20
C ALA A 151 21.47 -7.23 -9.04
N LYS A 152 22.11 -8.37 -8.74
CA LYS A 152 21.87 -9.63 -9.47
C LYS A 152 20.44 -10.13 -9.29
N TRP A 153 19.94 -10.13 -8.06
CA TRP A 153 18.57 -10.55 -7.80
C TRP A 153 17.56 -9.53 -8.33
N LEU A 154 17.79 -8.23 -8.12
CA LEU A 154 16.89 -7.18 -8.65
C LEU A 154 16.77 -7.25 -10.17
N THR A 155 17.88 -7.47 -10.88
CA THR A 155 17.87 -7.68 -12.34
C THR A 155 16.99 -8.87 -12.73
N ARG A 156 17.18 -10.03 -12.07
CA ARG A 156 16.36 -11.22 -12.34
C ARG A 156 14.89 -10.95 -12.04
N ALA A 157 14.58 -10.34 -10.90
CA ALA A 157 13.23 -10.02 -10.46
C ALA A 157 12.52 -9.11 -11.49
N PHE A 158 13.16 -8.01 -11.90
CA PHE A 158 12.56 -7.04 -12.82
C PHE A 158 12.44 -7.59 -14.25
N HIS A 159 13.40 -8.39 -14.72
CA HIS A 159 13.28 -9.11 -15.99
C HIS A 159 12.14 -10.12 -16.00
N THR A 160 11.88 -10.76 -14.86
CA THR A 160 10.80 -11.74 -14.73
C THR A 160 9.45 -11.06 -14.62
N ALA A 161 9.38 -9.91 -13.95
CA ALA A 161 8.21 -9.04 -13.91
C ALA A 161 7.94 -8.28 -15.23
N GLY A 162 8.93 -8.21 -16.12
CA GLY A 162 8.82 -7.47 -17.39
C GLY A 162 8.94 -5.96 -17.24
N THR A 163 9.45 -5.48 -16.11
CA THR A 163 9.61 -4.05 -15.79
C THR A 163 10.99 -3.50 -16.14
N LEU A 164 11.93 -4.38 -16.49
CA LEU A 164 13.26 -4.05 -17.01
C LEU A 164 13.43 -4.68 -18.41
N PRO A 165 13.87 -3.91 -19.43
CA PRO A 165 14.16 -4.43 -20.76
C PRO A 165 15.22 -5.53 -20.74
N LYS A 166 15.10 -6.55 -21.60
CA LYS A 166 15.96 -7.74 -21.60
C LYS A 166 17.44 -7.45 -21.93
N ASP A 167 17.70 -6.33 -22.59
CA ASP A 167 19.03 -5.85 -22.99
C ASP A 167 19.64 -4.87 -21.96
N ASN A 168 18.97 -4.65 -20.83
CA ASN A 168 19.44 -3.85 -19.72
C ASN A 168 19.66 -4.72 -18.47
N ALA A 169 20.29 -4.16 -17.44
CA ALA A 169 20.49 -4.80 -16.15
C ALA A 169 20.71 -3.74 -15.07
N ILE A 170 20.53 -4.10 -13.81
CA ILE A 170 21.04 -3.28 -12.71
C ILE A 170 22.52 -3.60 -12.57
N LYS A 171 23.36 -2.61 -12.85
CA LYS A 171 24.82 -2.68 -12.71
C LYS A 171 25.24 -2.70 -11.25
N LYS A 172 24.66 -1.83 -10.43
CA LYS A 172 25.03 -1.70 -9.00
C LYS A 172 23.90 -1.13 -8.15
N VAL A 173 23.80 -1.59 -6.91
CA VAL A 173 23.05 -0.90 -5.84
C VAL A 173 23.99 0.13 -5.22
N LYS A 174 23.73 1.41 -5.44
CA LYS A 174 24.53 2.55 -4.94
C LYS A 174 24.28 2.83 -3.48
N ALA A 175 23.03 2.71 -3.04
CA ALA A 175 22.63 2.96 -1.66
C ALA A 175 21.48 2.04 -1.27
N PHE A 176 21.44 1.69 0.01
CA PHE A 176 20.36 0.93 0.62
C PHE A 176 20.06 1.55 1.99
N LYS A 177 19.04 2.40 2.05
CA LYS A 177 18.66 3.13 3.27
C LYS A 177 17.43 2.46 3.88
N ARG A 178 17.59 1.78 5.02
CA ARG A 178 16.44 1.30 5.79
C ARG A 178 15.67 2.48 6.35
N LEU A 179 14.34 2.40 6.32
CA LEU A 179 13.47 3.41 6.92
C LEU A 179 13.19 3.04 8.38
N PRO A 180 13.14 4.03 9.28
CA PRO A 180 12.85 3.79 10.69
C PRO A 180 11.45 3.19 10.86
N MET A 181 11.31 2.27 11.81
CA MET A 181 10.03 1.59 12.07
C MET A 181 9.32 2.13 13.32
N THR A 182 10.03 2.89 14.14
CA THR A 182 9.53 3.48 15.38
C THR A 182 9.80 4.99 15.46
N GLY A 183 9.21 5.64 16.46
CA GLY A 183 9.38 7.07 16.73
C GLY A 183 8.65 7.99 15.73
N LYS A 184 8.96 9.29 15.81
CA LYS A 184 8.30 10.35 15.03
C LYS A 184 8.56 10.27 13.53
N MET A 185 9.57 9.51 13.10
CA MET A 185 9.89 9.35 11.67
C MET A 185 9.46 7.98 11.11
N ALA A 186 8.75 7.16 11.90
CA ALA A 186 8.40 5.79 11.52
C ALA A 186 7.70 5.72 10.15
N ALA A 187 8.20 4.90 9.23
CA ALA A 187 7.69 4.72 7.89
C ALA A 187 6.53 3.70 7.81
N GLY A 188 5.60 3.74 8.77
CA GLY A 188 4.38 2.91 8.80
C GLY A 188 4.59 1.47 9.30
N GLY A 189 3.54 0.87 9.85
CA GLY A 189 3.62 -0.37 10.66
C GLY A 189 3.47 -1.71 9.91
N SER A 190 3.31 -1.72 8.59
CA SER A 190 3.01 -2.92 7.81
C SER A 190 4.22 -3.74 7.34
N GLY A 191 5.40 -3.52 7.93
CA GLY A 191 6.62 -4.26 7.60
C GLY A 191 7.82 -3.34 7.36
N PRO A 192 9.05 -3.88 7.45
CA PRO A 192 10.28 -3.15 7.18
C PRO A 192 10.31 -2.55 5.78
N LYS A 193 10.84 -1.34 5.67
CA LYS A 193 10.95 -0.63 4.39
C LYS A 193 12.35 -0.10 4.15
N ALA A 194 12.71 0.08 2.88
CA ALA A 194 13.97 0.69 2.50
C ALA A 194 13.81 1.53 1.23
N PHE A 195 14.67 2.52 1.08
CA PHE A 195 15.01 3.06 -0.23
C PHE A 195 16.23 2.40 -0.79
N ILE A 196 16.21 2.21 -2.10
CA ILE A 196 17.29 1.57 -2.85
C ILE A 196 17.64 2.50 -4.00
N THR A 197 18.89 2.94 -4.07
CA THR A 197 19.41 3.66 -5.22
C THR A 197 20.13 2.67 -6.13
N VAL A 198 19.75 2.59 -7.39
CA VAL A 198 20.34 1.68 -8.39
C VAL A 198 21.01 2.45 -9.53
N GLU A 199 22.00 1.82 -10.15
CA GLU A 199 22.57 2.21 -11.43
C GLU A 199 22.25 1.11 -12.44
N TYR A 200 21.70 1.48 -13.59
CA TYR A 200 21.47 0.57 -14.71
C TYR A 200 22.68 0.51 -15.64
N GLU A 201 22.88 -0.60 -16.33
CA GLU A 201 23.93 -0.75 -17.36
C GLU A 201 23.72 0.21 -18.53
N ARG A 202 22.45 0.43 -18.92
CA ARG A 202 22.05 1.39 -19.95
C ARG A 202 21.11 2.41 -19.34
N PHE A 203 21.36 3.69 -19.62
CA PHE A 203 20.41 4.74 -19.28
C PHE A 203 19.10 4.51 -20.06
N ASP A 204 17.99 4.60 -19.33
CA ASP A 204 16.64 4.54 -19.88
C ASP A 204 15.81 5.58 -19.11
N PRO A 205 15.27 6.61 -19.80
CA PRO A 205 14.51 7.68 -19.14
C PRO A 205 13.22 7.18 -18.46
N GLU A 206 12.73 5.99 -18.81
CA GLU A 206 11.57 5.39 -18.18
C GLU A 206 11.92 4.65 -16.87
N LEU A 207 13.20 4.33 -16.64
CA LEU A 207 13.64 3.61 -15.45
C LEU A 207 14.05 4.57 -14.32
N HIS A 208 13.54 4.29 -13.13
CA HIS A 208 13.76 5.08 -11.93
C HIS A 208 14.96 4.51 -11.19
N THR A 209 15.91 5.38 -10.84
CA THR A 209 17.09 4.98 -10.07
C THR A 209 16.84 4.95 -8.57
N GLU A 210 15.80 5.64 -8.10
CA GLU A 210 15.39 5.69 -6.71
C GLU A 210 14.15 4.82 -6.51
N LEU A 211 14.29 3.75 -5.73
CA LEU A 211 13.26 2.74 -5.53
C LEU A 211 12.83 2.68 -4.07
N PHE A 212 11.59 2.27 -3.85
CA PHE A 212 11.05 1.93 -2.54
C PHE A 212 10.82 0.42 -2.46
N ALA A 213 11.22 -0.19 -1.35
CA ALA A 213 11.00 -1.60 -1.06
C ALA A 213 10.25 -1.79 0.26
N LYS A 214 9.29 -2.72 0.26
CA LYS A 214 8.52 -3.17 1.44
C LYS A 214 8.60 -4.69 1.53
N LEU A 215 8.93 -5.18 2.72
CA LEU A 215 9.05 -6.61 3.03
C LEU A 215 8.22 -6.97 4.26
N PRO A 216 7.92 -8.26 4.48
CA PRO A 216 7.29 -8.73 5.69
C PRO A 216 8.21 -8.49 6.90
N TRP A 217 7.58 -8.45 8.07
CA TRP A 217 8.30 -8.60 9.33
C TRP A 217 9.03 -9.95 9.37
N ALA A 218 10.23 -9.99 9.92
CA ALA A 218 10.95 -11.24 10.12
C ALA A 218 10.36 -12.03 11.30
N MET A 219 10.42 -13.37 11.19
CA MET A 219 10.29 -14.26 12.34
C MET A 219 11.62 -14.26 13.10
N GLY A 220 11.59 -14.19 14.42
CA GLY A 220 12.80 -14.20 15.24
C GLY A 220 12.51 -13.88 16.69
N ALA A 221 13.46 -14.20 17.57
CA ALA A 221 13.42 -13.68 18.93
C ALA A 221 13.69 -12.17 18.84
N GLY A 222 12.68 -11.35 19.18
CA GLY A 222 12.94 -9.98 19.59
C GLY A 222 13.83 -9.97 20.84
N PRO A 223 14.31 -8.81 21.31
CA PRO A 223 14.85 -8.74 22.66
C PRO A 223 13.77 -9.30 23.59
N GLY A 224 14.12 -10.26 24.47
CA GLY A 224 13.15 -11.00 25.27
C GLY A 224 12.13 -10.05 25.88
N GLU A 225 10.88 -10.12 25.40
CA GLU A 225 9.90 -9.05 25.57
C GLU A 225 9.58 -8.83 27.06
N LYS A 226 10.25 -7.86 27.68
CA LYS A 226 10.03 -7.47 29.08
C LYS A 226 9.55 -6.04 29.20
N THR A 227 9.80 -5.20 28.19
CA THR A 227 9.44 -3.78 28.18
C THR A 227 8.99 -3.30 26.78
N GLU A 228 8.28 -2.17 26.72
CA GLU A 228 7.91 -1.50 25.46
C GLU A 228 9.14 -1.13 24.62
N THR A 229 10.25 -0.78 25.27
CA THR A 229 11.53 -0.47 24.61
C THR A 229 12.08 -1.67 23.86
N ASP A 230 11.90 -2.88 24.38
CA ASP A 230 12.35 -4.12 23.73
C ASP A 230 11.54 -4.41 22.46
N VAL A 231 10.23 -4.14 22.48
CA VAL A 231 9.36 -4.26 21.31
C VAL A 231 9.77 -3.28 20.21
N PHE A 232 10.08 -2.03 20.56
CA PHE A 232 10.53 -1.04 19.57
C PHE A 232 11.89 -1.39 18.97
N LYS A 233 12.83 -1.86 19.78
CA LYS A 233 14.11 -2.39 19.28
C LYS A 233 13.91 -3.55 18.31
N ALA A 234 13.02 -4.50 18.62
CA ALA A 234 12.69 -5.59 17.70
C ALA A 234 12.17 -5.05 16.35
N LYS A 235 11.27 -4.06 16.40
CA LYS A 235 10.70 -3.45 15.21
C LYS A 235 11.72 -2.70 14.37
N ASP A 236 12.64 -1.95 14.97
CA ASP A 236 13.71 -1.30 14.20
C ASP A 236 14.71 -2.31 13.61
N MET A 237 14.83 -3.49 14.21
CA MET A 237 15.54 -4.63 13.60
C MET A 237 14.74 -5.34 12.50
N GLY A 238 13.48 -4.97 12.31
CA GLY A 238 12.56 -5.55 11.33
C GLY A 238 11.91 -6.86 11.78
N ILE A 239 11.78 -7.08 13.09
CA ILE A 239 11.23 -8.29 13.71
C ILE A 239 9.89 -7.94 14.39
N ASP A 240 8.82 -8.61 13.97
CA ASP A 240 7.50 -8.58 14.63
C ASP A 240 6.76 -9.89 14.32
N PRO A 241 7.03 -10.97 15.09
CA PRO A 241 6.45 -12.29 14.84
C PRO A 241 4.92 -12.28 14.94
N PHE A 242 4.37 -11.45 15.83
CA PHE A 242 2.93 -11.36 16.04
C PHE A 242 2.23 -10.67 14.87
N TYR A 243 2.81 -9.61 14.31
CA TYR A 243 2.27 -8.99 13.10
C TYR A 243 2.33 -9.95 11.90
N ARG A 244 3.44 -10.68 11.75
CA ARG A 244 3.59 -11.69 10.70
C ARG A 244 2.51 -12.77 10.79
N TRP A 245 2.25 -13.28 11.99
CA TRP A 245 1.13 -14.19 12.22
C TRP A 245 -0.23 -13.54 11.95
N LYS A 246 -0.45 -12.28 12.34
CA LYS A 246 -1.71 -11.58 12.05
C LYS A 246 -1.99 -11.46 10.56
N LEU A 247 -0.98 -11.18 9.73
CA LEU A 247 -1.13 -11.23 8.27
C LEU A 247 -1.61 -12.61 7.85
N SER A 248 -0.91 -13.65 8.30
CA SER A 248 -1.26 -15.04 8.02
C SER A 248 -2.64 -15.50 8.54
N ALA A 249 -3.13 -14.93 9.64
CA ALA A 249 -4.36 -15.37 10.27
C ALA A 249 -5.60 -14.65 9.73
N ASN A 250 -5.46 -13.37 9.34
CA ASN A 250 -6.58 -12.49 9.05
C ASN A 250 -6.82 -12.25 7.55
N GLY A 251 -5.87 -12.53 6.68
CA GLY A 251 -6.06 -12.43 5.24
C GLY A 251 -4.83 -12.02 4.47
N ASP A 252 -4.93 -12.09 3.15
CA ASP A 252 -3.81 -11.90 2.25
C ASP A 252 -3.66 -10.46 1.77
N TYR A 253 -3.56 -9.52 2.71
CA TYR A 253 -3.52 -8.08 2.42
C TYR A 253 -2.37 -7.71 1.47
N GLU A 254 -1.26 -8.42 1.56
CA GLU A 254 -0.05 -8.15 0.79
C GLU A 254 -0.17 -8.67 -0.65
N ALA A 255 -0.85 -9.80 -0.87
CA ALA A 255 -1.23 -10.20 -2.23
C ALA A 255 -2.19 -9.20 -2.87
N GLN A 256 -3.14 -8.66 -2.10
CA GLN A 256 -4.07 -7.63 -2.61
C GLN A 256 -3.31 -6.39 -3.04
N GLU A 257 -2.38 -5.89 -2.22
CA GLU A 257 -1.53 -4.75 -2.59
C GLU A 257 -0.66 -5.07 -3.83
N ALA A 258 0.01 -6.23 -3.86
CA ALA A 258 0.85 -6.65 -4.98
C ALA A 258 0.06 -6.79 -6.30
N THR A 259 -1.14 -7.36 -6.24
CA THR A 259 -2.02 -7.53 -7.42
C THR A 259 -2.58 -6.20 -7.90
N ILE A 260 -2.92 -5.27 -6.99
CA ILE A 260 -3.32 -3.91 -7.36
C ILE A 260 -2.20 -3.24 -8.16
N TYR A 261 -0.97 -3.18 -7.64
CA TYR A 261 0.13 -2.53 -8.36
C TYR A 261 0.41 -3.18 -9.71
N ARG A 262 0.37 -4.51 -9.79
CA ARG A 262 0.68 -5.24 -11.02
C ARG A 262 -0.41 -5.10 -12.08
N PHE A 263 -1.67 -5.30 -11.72
CA PHE A 263 -2.77 -5.45 -12.68
C PHE A 263 -3.65 -4.20 -12.78
N LEU A 264 -3.92 -3.54 -11.65
CA LEU A 264 -4.82 -2.39 -11.63
C LEU A 264 -4.10 -1.05 -11.76
N GLY A 265 -2.87 -0.96 -11.27
CA GLY A 265 -2.02 0.23 -11.36
C GLY A 265 -1.92 0.79 -12.78
N PRO A 266 -1.63 -0.03 -13.81
CA PRO A 266 -1.55 0.42 -15.19
C PRO A 266 -2.87 0.88 -15.81
N VAL A 267 -4.03 0.55 -15.20
CA VAL A 267 -5.35 0.90 -15.72
C VAL A 267 -6.04 2.01 -14.91
N PHE A 268 -5.40 2.51 -13.85
CA PHE A 268 -5.95 3.64 -13.14
C PHE A 268 -5.77 4.93 -13.95
N PRO A 269 -6.77 5.82 -13.94
CA PRO A 269 -6.71 7.09 -14.68
C PRO A 269 -5.89 8.17 -13.94
N PHE A 270 -5.19 7.80 -12.86
CA PHE A 270 -4.31 8.66 -12.07
C PHE A 270 -2.95 7.99 -11.88
N LYS A 271 -1.92 8.78 -11.57
CA LYS A 271 -0.56 8.26 -11.40
C LYS A 271 -0.50 7.42 -10.13
N CYS A 272 -0.12 6.15 -10.29
CA CYS A 272 0.34 5.31 -9.19
C CYS A 272 1.86 5.21 -9.21
N PRO A 273 2.50 4.89 -8.06
CA PRO A 273 3.91 4.52 -8.06
C PRO A 273 4.20 3.46 -9.12
N LYS A 274 5.18 3.72 -9.99
CA LYS A 274 5.63 2.77 -11.01
C LYS A 274 6.03 1.46 -10.36
N TYR A 275 5.37 0.40 -10.76
CA TYR A 275 5.64 -0.96 -10.34
C TYR A 275 6.94 -1.48 -10.95
N TYR A 276 7.81 -2.08 -10.12
CA TYR A 276 8.99 -2.81 -10.57
C TYR A 276 8.90 -4.30 -10.30
N PHE A 277 8.48 -4.67 -9.10
CA PHE A 277 8.33 -6.07 -8.73
C PHE A 277 7.38 -6.19 -7.55
N ALA A 278 6.52 -7.20 -7.56
CA ALA A 278 5.91 -7.67 -6.34
C ALA A 278 5.59 -9.15 -6.47
N ASP A 279 5.90 -9.90 -5.44
CA ASP A 279 5.57 -11.32 -5.38
C ASP A 279 5.29 -11.73 -3.94
N ILE A 280 4.53 -12.80 -3.79
CA ILE A 280 4.13 -13.37 -2.51
C ILE A 280 4.36 -14.88 -2.53
N CYS A 281 4.92 -15.38 -1.45
CA CYS A 281 5.01 -16.80 -1.14
C CYS A 281 4.03 -17.10 -0.01
N ARG A 282 2.89 -17.73 -0.30
CA ARG A 282 1.91 -18.08 0.74
C ARG A 282 2.32 -19.25 1.60
N GLU A 283 3.29 -20.04 1.15
CA GLU A 283 3.81 -21.15 1.94
C GLU A 283 4.39 -20.66 3.27
N ASN A 284 5.04 -19.50 3.27
CA ASN A 284 5.66 -18.90 4.45
C ASN A 284 5.27 -17.43 4.71
N THR A 285 4.32 -16.89 3.97
CA THR A 285 3.86 -15.48 4.03
C THR A 285 4.94 -14.45 3.71
N ASN A 286 6.05 -14.83 3.08
CA ASN A 286 6.99 -13.85 2.57
C ASN A 286 6.37 -13.07 1.42
N TYR A 287 6.69 -11.79 1.33
CA TYR A 287 6.38 -10.99 0.17
C TYR A 287 7.50 -9.99 -0.09
N CYS A 288 7.52 -9.43 -1.29
CA CYS A 288 8.35 -8.29 -1.60
C CYS A 288 7.53 -7.39 -2.51
N LEU A 289 7.53 -6.09 -2.23
CA LEU A 289 6.98 -5.06 -3.11
C LEU A 289 8.08 -4.04 -3.37
N ILE A 290 8.32 -3.74 -4.64
CA ILE A 290 9.27 -2.74 -5.10
C ILE A 290 8.59 -1.84 -6.13
N THR A 291 8.62 -0.54 -5.85
CA THR A 291 8.08 0.53 -6.70
C THR A 291 9.12 1.62 -6.92
N GLU A 292 8.82 2.62 -7.76
CA GLU A 292 9.52 3.90 -7.69
C GLU A 292 9.44 4.46 -6.26
N LYS A 293 10.48 5.17 -5.83
CA LYS A 293 10.39 6.09 -4.70
C LYS A 293 9.65 7.33 -5.18
N ILE A 294 8.57 7.68 -4.49
CA ILE A 294 7.81 8.88 -4.81
C ILE A 294 8.61 10.12 -4.43
N PRO A 295 8.91 11.02 -5.38
CA PRO A 295 9.58 12.27 -5.09
C PRO A 295 8.58 13.26 -4.54
N TYR A 296 8.41 13.27 -3.21
CA TYR A 296 7.61 14.34 -2.59
C TYR A 296 8.29 15.69 -2.85
N PRO A 297 7.52 16.73 -3.23
CA PRO A 297 8.07 18.07 -3.35
C PRO A 297 8.63 18.50 -1.98
N LYS A 298 9.81 19.11 -2.00
CA LYS A 298 10.40 19.74 -0.82
C LYS A 298 9.55 20.95 -0.48
N GLY A 299 8.60 20.77 0.43
CA GLY A 299 7.73 21.82 0.93
C GLY A 299 7.91 22.03 2.43
N GLY A 300 7.34 23.12 2.92
CA GLY A 300 7.06 23.37 4.33
C GLY A 300 5.65 23.93 4.49
N ASN A 301 5.31 24.38 5.70
CA ASN A 301 4.06 25.11 5.91
C ASN A 301 3.98 26.31 4.95
N GLY A 302 2.85 26.45 4.24
CA GLY A 302 2.63 27.50 3.24
C GLY A 302 3.03 27.13 1.80
N THR A 303 3.46 25.90 1.52
CA THR A 303 3.73 25.46 0.14
C THR A 303 2.43 25.38 -0.66
N VAL A 304 2.39 26.08 -1.80
CA VAL A 304 1.28 25.99 -2.76
C VAL A 304 1.57 24.85 -3.72
N TYR A 305 0.77 23.78 -3.61
CA TYR A 305 0.87 22.62 -4.49
C TYR A 305 0.10 22.85 -5.78
N LYS A 306 0.67 22.39 -6.90
CA LYS A 306 0.04 22.39 -8.21
C LYS A 306 -0.88 21.17 -8.35
N PRO A 307 -1.85 21.20 -9.27
CA PRO A 307 -2.57 19.99 -9.65
C PRO A 307 -1.59 18.85 -9.97
N TYR A 308 -1.86 17.66 -9.43
CA TYR A 308 -1.03 16.45 -9.54
C TYR A 308 0.30 16.41 -8.77
N ASP A 309 0.62 17.45 -7.99
CA ASP A 309 1.68 17.30 -6.99
C ASP A 309 1.28 16.21 -5.99
N VAL A 310 2.18 15.25 -5.76
CA VAL A 310 1.95 14.23 -4.75
C VAL A 310 2.27 14.84 -3.39
N LEU A 311 1.23 15.09 -2.61
CA LEU A 311 1.40 15.62 -1.26
C LEU A 311 2.19 14.63 -0.38
N PRO A 312 3.06 15.13 0.51
CA PRO A 312 3.67 14.28 1.52
C PRO A 312 2.60 13.60 2.36
N VAL A 313 2.93 12.42 2.89
CA VAL A 313 2.02 11.68 3.76
C VAL A 313 1.78 12.49 5.03
N ALA A 314 0.50 12.74 5.31
CA ALA A 314 0.04 13.31 6.56
C ALA A 314 0.43 12.34 7.70
N GLU A 315 1.03 12.84 8.80
CA GLU A 315 1.54 11.97 9.86
C GLU A 315 0.44 11.04 10.41
N LYS A 316 0.74 9.74 10.45
CA LYS A 316 -0.22 8.76 10.97
C LYS A 316 -0.50 9.03 12.45
N TYR A 317 -1.77 9.12 12.82
CA TYR A 317 -2.26 9.40 14.19
C TYR A 317 -1.97 10.82 14.72
N PHE A 318 -1.68 11.78 13.84
CA PHE A 318 -1.65 13.18 14.24
C PHE A 318 -3.00 13.84 13.98
N ASP A 319 -3.41 14.65 14.94
CA ASP A 319 -4.53 15.55 14.77
C ASP A 319 -4.03 16.80 14.04
N PHE A 320 -4.38 16.93 12.77
CA PHE A 320 -3.96 18.05 11.92
C PHE A 320 -4.62 19.37 12.30
N GLN A 321 -5.68 19.33 13.13
CA GLN A 321 -6.31 20.54 13.67
C GLN A 321 -5.49 21.08 14.85
N LEU A 322 -4.84 20.20 15.62
CA LEU A 322 -4.04 20.58 16.79
C LEU A 322 -2.55 20.78 16.47
N GLU A 323 -1.99 19.98 15.55
CA GLU A 323 -0.58 20.05 15.15
C GLU A 323 -0.42 19.83 13.63
N PRO A 324 -0.56 20.87 12.79
CA PRO A 324 -0.39 20.74 11.35
C PRO A 324 1.09 20.46 11.02
N ARG A 325 1.42 19.17 10.84
CA ARG A 325 2.72 18.68 10.37
C ARG A 325 2.54 17.77 9.16
N MET A 326 3.27 18.10 8.10
CA MET A 326 3.38 17.29 6.89
C MET A 326 4.79 16.69 6.85
N ARG A 327 4.93 15.40 6.50
CA ARG A 327 6.24 14.73 6.40
C ARG A 327 6.85 14.89 5.01
N TYR A 328 7.61 15.95 4.85
CA TYR A 328 8.30 16.26 3.60
C TYR A 328 9.53 15.39 3.32
N GLU A 329 10.03 14.69 4.34
CA GLU A 329 11.16 13.77 4.24
C GLU A 329 10.75 12.39 4.75
N MET A 330 10.43 11.49 3.82
CA MET A 330 10.54 10.04 4.06
C MET A 330 11.67 9.53 3.22
#